data_AF-A0A945HA31-F1
#
_entry.id   AF-A0A945HA31-F1
#
_cell.length_a   1.000
_cell.length_b   1.000
_cell.length_c   1.000
_cell.angle_alpha   90.00
_cell.angle_beta   90.00
_cell.angle_gamma   90.00
#
_symmetry.space_group_name_H-M   'P 1'
#
loop_
_entity.id
_entity.type
_entity.pdbx_description
1 polymer ?
#
loop_
_entity_poly.entity_id
_entity_poly.type
_entity_poly.pdbx_seq_one_letter_code
_entity_poly.pdbx_strand_id
1 'polypeptide(L)' 'MNLFEHGHDKQIRKEAPLADRMRPRTIEEFVGQSHILAPGRLLRRAIQADQLSSLIFYGPPG' A
#
# COMPACT_ATOMS: atom_id res chain seq x y z
N MET A 1 -19.82 -0.54 9.51
CA MET A 1 -19.23 0.75 9.89
C MET A 1 -20.29 1.60 10.56
N ASN A 2 -20.07 1.95 11.82
CA ASN A 2 -20.95 2.81 12.60
C ASN A 2 -20.69 4.30 12.25
N LEU A 3 -21.72 5.14 12.39
CA LEU A 3 -21.68 6.60 12.20
C LEU A 3 -20.55 7.28 12.98
N PHE A 4 -20.20 6.76 14.17
CA PHE A 4 -19.13 7.30 15.01
C PHE A 4 -17.71 6.99 14.51
N GLU A 5 -17.51 5.87 13.81
CA GLU A 5 -16.21 5.48 13.23
C GLU A 5 -15.84 6.40 12.06
N HIS A 6 -16.85 6.83 11.30
CA HIS A 6 -16.66 7.61 10.08
C HIS A 6 -16.14 9.04 10.33
N GLY A 7 -16.49 9.64 11.47
CA GLY A 7 -15.98 10.96 11.87
C GLY A 7 -14.54 10.88 12.38
N HIS A 8 -14.23 9.84 13.14
CA HIS A 8 -12.91 9.61 13.74
C HIS A 8 -11.84 9.34 12.68
N ASP A 9 -12.11 8.50 11.69
CA ASP A 9 -11.15 8.19 10.62
C ASP A 9 -10.85 9.40 9.73
N LYS A 10 -11.84 10.27 9.50
CA LYS A 10 -11.65 11.52 8.76
C LYS A 10 -10.75 12.50 9.53
N GLN A 11 -10.93 12.57 10.85
CA GLN A 11 -10.10 13.39 11.74
C GLN A 11 -8.65 12.90 11.74
N ILE A 12 -8.43 11.59 11.95
CA ILE A 12 -7.10 10.97 11.93
C ILE A 12 -6.39 11.26 10.62
N ARG A 13 -7.06 11.05 9.48
CA ARG A 13 -6.45 11.32 8.16
C ARG A 13 -6.11 12.78 7.94
N LYS A 14 -6.84 13.73 8.54
CA LYS A 14 -6.58 15.17 8.42
C LYS A 14 -5.34 15.57 9.23
N GLU A 15 -5.17 14.97 10.40
CA GLU A 15 -4.08 15.24 11.34
C GLU A 15 -2.82 14.39 11.04
N ALA A 16 -2.94 13.35 10.22
CA ALA A 16 -1.85 12.46 9.87
C ALA A 16 -0.68 13.17 9.15
N PRO A 17 0.58 12.76 9.41
CA PRO A 17 1.75 13.25 8.69
C PRO A 17 1.61 13.08 7.17
N LEU A 18 2.30 13.92 6.40
CA LEU A 18 2.26 13.87 4.93
C LEU A 18 2.62 12.47 4.41
N ALA A 19 3.64 11.83 4.98
CA ALA A 19 4.10 10.50 4.56
C ALA A 19 2.97 9.44 4.65
N ASP A 20 2.19 9.46 5.73
CA ASP A 20 1.07 8.53 5.88
C ASP A 20 -0.09 8.86 4.92
N ARG A 21 -0.37 10.16 4.72
CA ARG A 21 -1.38 10.61 3.74
C ARG A 21 -1.02 10.29 2.29
N MET A 22 0.27 10.21 1.97
CA MET A 22 0.80 9.86 0.65
C MET A 22 1.01 8.35 0.46
N ARG A 23 0.70 7.52 1.47
CA ARG A 23 0.82 6.07 1.35
C ARG A 23 -0.04 5.57 0.17
N PRO A 24 0.56 4.85 -0.80
CA PRO A 24 -0.17 4.27 -1.93
C PRO A 24 -1.29 3.35 -1.47
N ARG A 25 -2.46 3.46 -2.11
CA ARG A 25 -3.61 2.58 -1.88
C ARG A 25 -3.73 1.47 -2.91
N THR A 26 -3.11 1.68 -4.06
CA THR A 26 -3.05 0.74 -5.17
C THR A 26 -1.60 0.49 -5.57
N ILE A 27 -1.35 -0.62 -6.26
CA ILE A 27 -0.01 -0.94 -6.76
C ILE A 27 0.42 0.05 -7.86
N GLU A 28 -0.54 0.60 -8.60
CA GLU A 28 -0.33 1.60 -9.64
C GLU A 28 0.15 2.96 -9.08
N GLU A 29 -0.22 3.29 -7.84
CA GLU A 29 0.27 4.48 -7.12
C GLU A 29 1.68 4.29 -6.53
N PHE A 30 2.18 3.05 -6.47
CA PHE A 30 3.49 2.76 -5.89
C PHE A 30 4.61 3.17 -6.84
N VAL A 31 5.44 4.12 -6.40
CA VAL A 31 6.54 4.65 -7.19
C VAL A 31 7.84 3.92 -6.87
N GLY A 32 8.52 3.46 -7.92
CA GLY A 32 9.77 2.71 -7.80
C GLY A 32 9.54 1.19 -7.80
N GLN A 33 10.63 0.43 -7.63
CA GLN A 33 10.57 -1.03 -7.55
C GLN A 33 9.97 -1.74 -8.78
N SER A 34 10.05 -1.12 -9.97
CA SER A 34 9.52 -1.70 -11.23
C SER A 34 10.10 -3.09 -11.56
N HIS A 35 11.30 -3.40 -11.06
CA HIS A 35 11.91 -4.71 -11.27
C HIS A 35 11.14 -5.87 -10.60
N ILE A 36 10.33 -5.58 -9.56
CA ILE A 36 9.46 -6.55 -8.88
C ILE A 36 7.96 -6.29 -9.06
N LEU A 37 7.54 -5.05 -9.31
CA LEU A 37 6.13 -4.64 -9.40
C LEU A 37 5.64 -4.27 -10.82
N ALA A 38 6.50 -4.34 -11.84
CA ALA A 38 6.05 -4.13 -13.22
C ALA A 38 5.02 -5.21 -13.67
N PRO A 39 4.18 -4.91 -14.68
CA PRO A 39 3.29 -5.90 -15.27
C PRO A 39 4.03 -7.19 -15.65
N GLY A 40 3.45 -8.34 -15.32
CA GLY A 40 4.04 -9.66 -15.61
C GLY A 40 5.12 -10.13 -14.62
N ARG A 41 5.55 -9.30 -13.66
CA ARG A 41 6.45 -9.73 -12.58
C ARG A 41 5.75 -10.66 -11.59
N LEU A 42 6.53 -11.56 -10.99
CA LEU A 42 6.03 -12.60 -10.08
C LEU A 42 5.18 -12.01 -8.94
N LEU A 43 5.70 -10.99 -8.25
CA LEU A 43 5.01 -10.38 -7.12
C LEU A 43 3.69 -9.71 -7.54
N ARG A 44 3.69 -8.96 -8.65
CA ARG A 44 2.45 -8.34 -9.16
C ARG A 44 1.39 -9.38 -9.55
N ARG A 45 1.80 -10.47 -10.18
CA ARG A 45 0.88 -11.58 -10.54
C ARG A 45 0.33 -12.27 -9.30
N ALA A 46 1.17 -12.54 -8.30
CA ALA A 46 0.76 -13.15 -7.04
C ALA A 46 -0.26 -12.28 -6.29
N ILE A 47 -0.03 -10.96 -6.23
CA ILE A 47 -0.99 -10.00 -5.65
C ILE A 47 -2.31 -10.00 -6.43
N GLN A 48 -2.25 -9.93 -7.76
CA GLN A 48 -3.46 -9.91 -8.62
C GLN A 48 -4.27 -11.20 -8.56
N ALA A 49 -3.61 -12.34 -8.36
CA ALA A 49 -4.23 -13.65 -8.22
C ALA A 49 -4.67 -13.98 -6.78
N ASP A 50 -4.40 -13.09 -5.82
CA ASP A 50 -4.61 -13.31 -4.38
C ASP A 50 -3.92 -14.59 -3.85
N GLN A 51 -2.73 -14.86 -4.38
CA GLN A 51 -1.92 -16.06 -4.09
C GLN A 51 -0.57 -15.68 -3.50
N LEU A 52 -0.59 -15.00 -2.36
CA LEU A 52 0.62 -14.58 -1.66
C LEU A 52 1.11 -15.67 -0.70
N SER A 53 2.37 -16.08 -0.85
CA SER A 53 3.11 -16.85 0.16
C SER A 53 3.79 -15.92 1.17
N SER A 54 4.43 -16.49 2.20
CA SER A 54 5.31 -15.73 3.09
C SER A 54 6.43 -15.05 2.31
N LEU A 55 6.66 -13.77 2.57
CA LEU A 55 7.67 -12.92 1.92
C LEU A 55 8.45 -12.13 2.96
N ILE A 56 9.73 -11.87 2.68
CA ILE A 56 10.56 -10.95 3.47
C ILE A 56 10.91 -9.76 2.55
N PHE A 57 10.54 -8.55 2.96
CA PHE A 57 10.94 -7.32 2.28
C PHE A 57 12.15 -6.72 3.00
N TYR A 58 13.23 -6.48 2.24
CA TYR A 58 14.47 -5.89 2.75
C TYR A 58 14.92 -4.76 1.81
N GLY A 59 15.30 -3.63 2.41
CA GLY A 59 15.77 -2.46 1.70
C GLY A 59 16.18 -1.34 2.65
N PRO A 60 16.77 -0.25 2.13
CA PRO A 60 17.04 0.95 2.92
C PRO A 60 15.71 1.56 3.43
N PRO A 61 15.76 2.42 4.47
CA PRO A 61 14.57 3.13 4.93
C PRO A 61 14.03 4.05 3.83
N GLY A 62 12.73 3.95 3.53
CA GLY A 62 12.06 4.72 2.49
C GLY A 62 11.07 3.89 1.71
#